data_AF-A0A4W5KSH9-F1
#
_entry.id   AF-A0A4W5KSH9-F1
#
_cell.length_a   1.000
_cell.length_b   1.000
_cell.length_c   1.000
_cell.angle_alpha   90.00
_cell.angle_beta   90.00
_cell.angle_gamma   90.00
#
_symmetry.space_group_name_H-M   'P 1'
#
loop_
_entity.id
_entity.type
_entity.pdbx_description
1 polymer ?
#
loop_
_entity_poly.entity_id
_entity_poly.type
_entity_poly.pdbx_seq_one_letter_code
_entity_poly.pdbx_strand_id
1 'polypeptide(L)'
;QTEANVTILVEDVNDNTPTFTQDLYQVTLPEHSLPGSPVITVTATDRDSGENGKVTYRVMSSKLNGFYVDPSNGTRVVFSSLLFTRHISAVL
;
A
#
# COMPACT_ATOMS: atom_id res chain seq x y z
N GLN A 1 -19.29 -13.86 52.59
CA GLN A 1 -19.36 -13.60 51.14
C GLN A 1 -17.93 -13.60 50.64
N THR A 2 -17.63 -14.35 49.57
CA THR A 2 -16.28 -14.48 49.02
C THR A 2 -16.32 -14.03 47.57
N GLU A 3 -15.59 -12.99 47.25
CA GLU A 3 -15.39 -12.53 45.87
C GLU A 3 -14.03 -13.02 45.37
N ALA A 4 -13.98 -13.30 44.06
CA ALA A 4 -12.75 -13.61 43.35
C ALA A 4 -12.68 -12.71 42.12
N ASN A 5 -11.51 -12.08 41.92
CA ASN A 5 -11.26 -11.29 40.73
C ASN A 5 -10.70 -12.18 39.62
N VAL A 6 -11.32 -12.12 38.45
CA VAL A 6 -10.87 -12.83 37.25
C VAL A 6 -10.46 -11.79 36.22
N THR A 7 -9.22 -11.89 35.74
CA THR A 7 -8.74 -11.09 34.61
C THR A 7 -8.87 -11.92 33.35
N ILE A 8 -9.63 -11.42 32.38
CA ILE A 8 -9.73 -12.01 31.04
C ILE A 8 -8.83 -11.22 30.11
N LEU A 9 -7.88 -11.90 29.46
CA LEU A 9 -7.08 -11.35 28.37
C LEU A 9 -7.69 -11.81 27.05
N VAL A 10 -7.93 -10.86 26.15
CA VAL A 10 -8.37 -11.15 24.78
C VAL A 10 -7.17 -10.93 23.86
N GLU A 11 -6.81 -11.97 23.10
CA GLU A 11 -5.78 -11.91 22.08
C GLU A 11 -6.41 -11.60 20.73
N ASP A 12 -5.67 -10.84 19.92
CA ASP A 12 -6.05 -10.47 18.56
C ASP A 12 -5.80 -11.62 17.58
N VAL A 13 -6.72 -11.84 16.64
CA VAL A 13 -6.59 -12.80 15.54
C VAL A 13 -6.56 -12.00 14.25
N ASN A 14 -5.72 -12.41 13.30
CA ASN A 14 -5.66 -11.81 11.97
C ASN A 14 -6.91 -12.19 11.15
N ASP A 15 -8.00 -11.46 11.35
CA ASP A 15 -9.30 -11.68 10.71
C ASP A 15 -9.76 -10.51 9.82
N ASN A 16 -8.98 -9.43 9.78
CA ASN A 16 -9.19 -8.32 8.86
C ASN A 16 -8.21 -8.42 7.68
N THR A 17 -8.60 -7.79 6.56
CA THR A 17 -7.74 -7.68 5.39
C THR A 17 -7.40 -6.22 5.14
N PRO A 18 -6.16 -5.89 4.73
CA PRO A 18 -5.77 -4.52 4.47
C PRO A 18 -6.66 -3.88 3.40
N THR A 19 -7.17 -2.68 3.69
CA THR A 19 -8.06 -1.93 2.78
C THR A 19 -7.40 -0.63 2.34
N PHE A 20 -7.33 -0.39 1.04
CA PHE A 20 -6.81 0.86 0.48
C PHE A 20 -7.74 2.04 0.78
N THR A 21 -7.19 3.25 0.87
CA THR A 21 -7.98 4.47 1.11
C THR A 21 -8.85 4.87 -0.09
N GLN A 22 -8.53 4.37 -1.29
CA GLN A 22 -9.28 4.62 -2.53
C GLN A 22 -9.38 3.35 -3.36
N ASP A 23 -10.50 3.18 -4.05
CA ASP A 23 -10.71 2.08 -4.99
C ASP A 23 -9.88 2.24 -6.28
N LEU A 24 -9.57 3.50 -6.64
CA LEU A 24 -8.78 3.84 -7.81
C LEU A 24 -7.83 5.00 -7.51
N TYR A 25 -6.55 4.79 -7.80
CA TYR A 25 -5.51 5.82 -7.73
C TYR A 25 -5.10 6.24 -9.15
N GLN A 26 -5.40 7.47 -9.54
CA GLN A 26 -5.04 8.02 -10.85
C GLN A 26 -4.08 9.19 -10.70
N VAL A 27 -2.99 9.17 -11.47
CA VAL A 27 -1.93 10.20 -11.45
C VAL A 27 -1.65 10.64 -12.87
N THR A 28 -1.47 11.95 -13.07
CA THR A 28 -0.92 12.48 -14.31
C THR A 28 0.49 12.95 -14.05
N LEU A 29 1.44 12.37 -14.77
CA LEU A 29 2.84 12.72 -14.66
C LEU A 29 3.27 13.60 -15.86
N PRO A 30 3.95 14.73 -15.63
CA PRO A 30 4.56 15.50 -16.71
C PRO A 30 5.56 14.66 -17.52
N GLU A 31 5.61 14.87 -18.83
CA GLU A 31 6.53 14.15 -19.72
C GLU A 31 8.02 14.42 -19.42
N HIS A 32 8.31 15.55 -18.79
CA HIS A 32 9.67 15.94 -18.38
C HIS A 32 10.07 15.43 -16.99
N SER A 33 9.24 14.59 -16.36
CA SER A 33 9.57 14.00 -15.07
C SER A 33 10.77 13.08 -15.19
N LEU A 34 11.73 13.25 -14.28
CA LEU A 34 12.96 12.46 -14.27
C LEU A 34 12.68 11.02 -13.80
N PRO A 35 13.34 10.01 -14.39
CA PRO A 35 13.38 8.67 -13.80
C PRO A 35 13.80 8.75 -12.33
N GLY A 36 13.20 7.96 -11.46
CA GLY A 36 13.42 8.11 -10.03
C GLY A 36 12.41 9.02 -9.31
N SER A 37 11.65 9.83 -10.04
CA SER A 37 10.72 10.77 -9.39
C SER A 37 9.51 10.05 -8.77
N PRO A 38 9.06 10.51 -7.60
CA PRO A 38 7.91 9.93 -6.92
C PRO A 38 6.63 10.20 -7.73
N VAL A 39 5.86 9.15 -7.98
CA VAL A 39 4.59 9.23 -8.73
C VAL A 39 3.42 9.41 -7.77
N ILE A 40 3.31 8.52 -6.78
CA ILE A 40 2.23 8.50 -5.80
C ILE A 40 2.62 7.70 -4.55
N THR A 41 1.98 8.07 -3.45
CA THR A 41 1.91 7.29 -2.22
C THR A 41 0.54 6.65 -2.12
N VAL A 42 0.50 5.34 -1.95
CA VAL A 42 -0.74 4.61 -1.65
C VAL A 42 -0.74 4.22 -0.18
N THR A 43 -1.93 4.20 0.42
CA THR A 43 -2.11 3.84 1.82
C THR A 43 -3.21 2.80 1.93
N ALA A 44 -2.92 1.72 2.63
CA ALA A 44 -3.89 0.75 3.09
C ALA A 44 -3.82 0.62 4.62
N THR A 45 -4.96 0.33 5.22
CA THR A 45 -5.13 0.17 6.66
C THR A 45 -5.74 -1.19 6.94
N ASP A 46 -5.20 -1.85 7.95
CA ASP A 46 -5.77 -3.04 8.56
C ASP A 46 -6.23 -2.69 9.99
N ARG A 47 -7.33 -3.31 10.44
CA ARG A 47 -7.93 -3.03 11.76
C ARG A 47 -7.41 -3.95 12.87
N ASP A 48 -6.61 -4.96 12.52
CA ASP A 48 -6.01 -5.87 13.48
C ASP A 48 -4.90 -5.20 14.31
N SER A 49 -4.61 -5.78 15.47
CA SER A 49 -3.65 -5.21 16.41
C SER A 49 -2.22 -5.70 16.16
N GLY A 50 -1.23 -4.85 16.45
CA GLY A 50 0.19 -5.24 16.42
C GLY A 50 0.66 -5.70 15.05
N GLU A 51 1.31 -6.88 14.99
CA GLU A 51 1.83 -7.43 13.73
C GLU A 51 0.71 -7.94 12.79
N ASN A 52 -0.48 -8.28 13.31
CA ASN A 52 -1.59 -8.70 12.48
C ASN A 52 -2.10 -7.55 11.60
N GLY A 53 -2.07 -6.31 12.11
CA GLY A 53 -2.44 -5.11 11.36
C GLY A 53 -1.35 -4.55 10.45
N LYS A 54 -0.21 -5.24 10.32
CA LYS A 54 0.95 -4.73 9.56
C LYS A 54 0.78 -4.94 8.07
N VAL A 55 0.72 -3.83 7.34
CA VAL A 55 0.51 -3.84 5.89
C VAL A 55 1.85 -3.88 5.14
N THR A 56 1.91 -4.69 4.08
CA THR A 56 3.03 -4.70 3.13
C THR A 56 2.54 -4.56 1.69
N TYR A 57 3.32 -3.87 0.86
CA TYR A 57 2.92 -3.50 -0.51
C TYR A 57 3.77 -4.22 -1.56
N ARG A 58 3.14 -4.60 -2.67
CA ARG A 58 3.84 -5.17 -3.84
C ARG A 58 3.14 -4.78 -5.14
N VAL A 59 3.93 -4.48 -6.18
CA VAL A 59 3.40 -4.31 -7.54
C VAL A 59 3.26 -5.68 -8.21
N MET A 60 2.04 -6.02 -8.66
CA MET A 60 1.73 -7.31 -9.28
C MET A 60 1.88 -7.32 -10.82
N SER A 61 2.01 -6.15 -11.46
CA SER A 61 2.02 -6.07 -12.93
C SER A 61 3.40 -6.34 -13.52
N SER A 62 3.45 -7.29 -14.46
CA SER A 62 4.63 -7.69 -15.23
C SER A 62 4.90 -6.82 -16.48
N LYS A 63 4.00 -5.89 -16.82
CA LYS A 63 4.10 -5.05 -18.03
C LYS A 63 4.68 -3.66 -17.79
N LEU A 64 4.80 -3.25 -16.53
CA LEU A 64 5.26 -1.94 -16.14
C LEU A 64 6.75 -2.02 -15.77
N ASN A 65 7.60 -2.21 -16.79
CA ASN A 65 9.03 -2.03 -16.63
C ASN A 65 9.28 -0.62 -16.10
N GLY A 66 9.62 -0.57 -14.82
CA GLY A 66 10.14 0.61 -14.19
C GLY A 66 9.41 1.11 -12.97
N PHE A 67 8.26 0.55 -12.58
CA PHE A 67 7.61 0.96 -11.35
C PHE A 67 8.09 0.13 -10.14
N TYR A 68 8.68 0.79 -9.15
CA TYR A 68 9.05 0.18 -7.86
C TYR A 68 8.10 0.64 -6.76
N VAL A 69 7.72 -0.18 -5.78
CA VAL A 69 7.05 0.27 -4.55
C VAL A 69 7.88 -0.14 -3.34
N ASP A 70 8.02 0.74 -2.37
CA ASP A 70 8.62 0.38 -1.08
C ASP A 70 7.61 -0.43 -0.26
N PRO A 71 7.92 -1.69 0.08
CA PRO A 71 7.00 -2.61 0.74
C PRO A 71 6.66 -2.20 2.18
N SER A 72 7.45 -1.33 2.81
CA SER A 72 7.28 -0.96 4.22
C SER A 72 6.37 0.25 4.44
N ASN A 73 6.22 1.12 3.43
CA ASN A 73 5.55 2.40 3.59
C ASN A 73 4.63 2.78 2.40
N GLY A 74 4.61 2.00 1.31
CA GLY A 74 3.79 2.29 0.13
C GLY A 74 4.12 3.61 -0.57
N THR A 75 5.25 4.26 -0.20
CA THR A 75 5.43 5.71 -0.37
C THR A 75 6.11 6.11 -1.68
N ARG A 76 6.71 5.18 -2.43
CA ARG A 76 7.49 5.57 -3.61
C ARG A 76 7.27 4.63 -4.76
N VAL A 77 6.19 4.89 -5.48
CA VAL A 77 6.05 4.42 -6.86
C VAL A 77 6.99 5.25 -7.74
N VAL A 78 8.13 4.67 -8.12
CA VAL A 78 9.19 5.32 -8.94
C VAL A 78 9.18 4.71 -10.33
N PHE A 79 9.21 5.48 -11.44
CA PHE A 79 9.38 4.93 -12.80
C PHE A 79 10.86 4.89 -13.24
N SER A 80 11.28 3.83 -13.94
CA SER A 80 12.68 3.60 -14.34
C SER A 80 13.03 4.06 -15.76
N SER A 81 12.09 4.02 -16.71
CA SER A 81 12.18 4.74 -17.99
C SER A 81 10.83 4.77 -18.72
N LEU A 82 10.57 5.83 -19.49
CA LEU A 82 9.36 5.99 -20.31
C LEU A 82 9.74 5.93 -21.80
N LEU A 83 9.21 4.96 -22.54
CA LEU A 83 8.98 5.08 -23.98
C LEU A 83 7.49 5.42 -24.17
N PHE A 84 7.24 6.49 -24.92
CA PHE A 84 5.98 7.22 -25.12
C PHE A 84 4.66 6.43 -25.06
N THR A 85 3.64 7.02 -24.41
CA THR A 85 2.31 7.35 -24.98
C THR A 85 1.54 8.26 -24.00
N ARG A 86 0.82 9.25 -24.54
CA ARG A 86 -0.02 10.21 -23.80
C ARG A 86 -1.14 9.45 -23.09
N HIS A 87 -1.27 9.64 -21.78
CA HIS A 87 -2.13 8.93 -20.82
C HIS A 87 -1.61 7.56 -20.39
N ILE A 88 -1.01 7.53 -19.19
CA ILE A 88 -0.86 6.31 -18.40
C ILE A 88 -1.93 6.35 -17.32
N SER A 89 -2.98 5.55 -17.49
CA SER A 89 -3.89 5.20 -16.40
C SER A 89 -3.32 3.96 -15.73
N ALA A 90 -2.84 4.10 -14.48
CA ALA A 90 -2.53 2.93 -13.67
C ALA A 90 -3.85 2.42 -13.08
N VAL A 91 -4.28 1.24 -13.51
CA VAL A 91 -5.28 0.44 -12.80
C VAL A 91 -4.48 -0.58 -12.00
N LEU A 92 -4.60 -0.52 -10.68
CA LEU A 92 -3.97 -1.51 -9.79
C LEU A 92 -4.78 -2.81 -9.81
#